data_AF-A0A321LPL7-F1
#
_entry.id   AF-A0A321LPL7-F1
#
_cell.length_a   1.000
_cell.length_b   1.000
_cell.length_c   1.000
_cell.angle_alpha   90.00
_cell.angle_beta   90.00
_cell.angle_gamma   90.00
#
_symmetry.space_group_name_H-M   'P 1'
#
loop_
_entity.id
_entity.type
_entity.pdbx_description
1 polymer ?
#
loop_
_entity_poly.entity_id
_entity_poly.type
_entity_poly.pdbx_seq_one_letter_code
_entity_poly.pdbx_strand_id
1 'polypeptide(L)' 'MRALFRDGDVRRGGVLGYPLKALYEEVAFVAYHFHWPPDAVLNLEHAERRRWVGEISAINQRMNGD' A
#
# COMPACT_ATOMS: atom_id res chain seq x y z
N MET A 1 0.60 -14.17 3.03
CA MET A 1 0.33 -13.09 4.00
C MET A 1 -0.68 -12.15 3.35
N ARG A 2 -1.90 -12.04 3.88
CA ARG A 2 -3.00 -11.27 3.25
C ARG A 2 -3.03 -9.89 3.91
N ALA A 3 -2.60 -8.86 3.20
CA ALA A 3 -2.61 -7.50 3.74
C ALA A 3 -4.02 -6.91 3.62
N LEU A 4 -4.71 -6.81 4.76
CA LEU A 4 -6.05 -6.21 4.87
C LEU A 4 -5.90 -4.71 5.06
N PHE A 5 -5.70 -3.97 3.98
CA PHE A 5 -5.74 -2.51 4.00
C PHE A 5 -7.21 -2.07 4.08
N ARG A 6 -7.75 -1.94 5.30
CA ARG A 6 -9.09 -1.40 5.54
C ARG A 6 -9.03 0.12 5.49
N ASP A 7 -9.67 0.68 4.47
CA ASP A 7 -10.00 2.10 4.33
C ASP A 7 -10.91 2.55 5.50
N GLY A 8 -10.59 3.73 6.09
CA GLY A 8 -11.54 4.49 6.89
C GLY A 8 -11.11 4.85 8.32
N ASP A 9 -10.23 5.84 8.50
CA ASP A 9 -10.27 6.68 9.70
C ASP A 9 -11.28 7.81 9.45
N VAL A 10 -12.56 7.52 9.74
CA VAL A 10 -13.62 8.53 9.78
C VAL A 10 -13.40 9.39 11.01
N ARG A 11 -12.73 10.54 10.84
CA ARG A 11 -12.87 11.69 11.75
C ARG A 11 -13.14 12.97 10.99
N ARG A 12 -14.41 13.37 11.12
CA ARG A 12 -15.06 14.65 10.82
C ARG A 12 -14.14 15.87 11.08
N GLY A 13 -13.85 16.64 10.02
CA GLY A 13 -13.40 18.04 10.12
C GLY A 13 -11.90 18.24 10.34
N GLY A 14 -11.16 18.39 9.25
CA GLY A 14 -9.74 18.73 9.23
C GLY A 14 -9.17 18.25 7.90
N VAL A 15 -8.31 19.05 7.24
CA VAL A 15 -7.71 18.79 5.92
C VAL A 15 -7.52 17.28 5.69
N LEU A 16 -8.12 16.74 4.61
CA LEU A 16 -8.06 15.33 4.20
C LEU A 16 -6.61 14.95 3.84
N GLY A 17 -5.75 14.89 4.84
CA GLY A 17 -4.40 14.36 4.72
C GLY A 17 -4.50 12.85 4.61
N TYR A 18 -3.78 12.27 3.66
CA TYR A 18 -3.61 10.83 3.61
C TYR A 18 -3.03 10.37 4.96
N PRO A 19 -3.60 9.36 5.63
CA PRO A 19 -3.10 8.93 6.92
C PRO A 19 -1.64 8.48 6.76
N LEU A 20 -0.73 9.23 7.39
CA LEU A 20 0.72 9.03 7.25
C LEU A 20 1.14 7.59 7.56
N LYS A 21 0.43 6.95 8.50
CA LYS A 21 0.61 5.54 8.83
C LYS A 21 0.35 4.62 7.63
N ALA A 22 -0.76 4.82 6.90
CA ALA A 22 -1.10 4.01 5.74
C ALA A 22 -0.08 4.21 4.60
N LEU A 23 0.43 5.43 4.42
CA LEU A 23 1.49 5.72 3.45
C LEU A 23 2.74 4.86 3.70
N TYR A 24 3.26 4.87 4.93
CA TYR A 24 4.46 4.11 5.26
C TYR A 24 4.23 2.60 5.14
N GLU A 25 3.04 2.10 5.49
CA GLU A 25 2.69 0.69 5.33
C GLU A 25 2.66 0.26 3.85
N GLU A 26 2.06 1.08 2.97
CA GLU A 26 2.07 0.84 1.51
C GLU A 26 3.49 0.84 0.94
N VAL A 27 4.27 1.84 1.31
CA VAL A 27 5.66 2.00 0.83
C VAL A 27 6.51 0.81 1.26
N ALA A 28 6.43 0.43 2.54
CA ALA A 28 7.16 -0.72 3.05
C ALA A 28 6.74 -2.02 2.36
N PHE A 29 5.44 -2.21 2.10
CA PHE A 29 4.92 -3.39 1.43
C PHE A 29 5.44 -3.53 -0.01
N VAL A 30 5.38 -2.44 -0.79
CA VAL A 30 5.88 -2.43 -2.17
C VAL A 30 7.41 -2.59 -2.20
N ALA A 31 8.14 -1.86 -1.37
CA ALA A 31 9.59 -1.95 -1.28
C ALA A 31 10.06 -3.35 -0.85
N TYR A 32 9.35 -4.01 0.06
CA TYR A 32 9.67 -5.37 0.49
C TYR A 32 9.52 -6.40 -0.64
N HIS A 33 8.47 -6.28 -1.46
CA HIS A 33 8.16 -7.27 -2.49
C HIS A 33 8.89 -7.05 -3.82
N PHE A 34 9.09 -5.80 -4.23
CA PHE A 34 9.78 -5.49 -5.50
C PHE A 34 11.23 -5.02 -5.31
N HIS A 35 11.69 -4.88 -4.06
CA HIS A 35 13.01 -4.35 -3.72
C HIS A 35 13.27 -2.95 -4.32
N TRP A 36 12.19 -2.20 -4.57
CA TRP A 36 12.29 -0.82 -5.01
C TRP A 36 12.76 0.07 -3.87
N PRO A 37 13.56 1.12 -4.17
CA PRO A 37 13.94 2.07 -3.15
C PRO A 37 12.68 2.77 -2.60
N PRO A 38 12.56 2.94 -1.27
CA PRO A 38 11.39 3.57 -0.64
C PRO A 38 11.06 4.95 -1.23
N ASP A 39 12.07 5.73 -1.58
CA ASP A 39 11.92 7.04 -2.22
C ASP A 39 11.21 6.97 -3.58
N ALA A 40 11.48 5.93 -4.37
CA ALA A 40 10.79 5.75 -5.65
C ALA A 40 9.30 5.44 -5.44
N VAL A 41 8.96 4.66 -4.40
CA VAL A 41 7.57 4.35 -4.08
C VAL A 41 6.84 5.56 -3.49
N LEU A 42 7.52 6.36 -2.66
CA LEU A 42 6.98 7.62 -2.11
C LEU A 42 6.65 8.63 -3.20
N ASN A 43 7.41 8.63 -4.30
CA ASN A 43 7.18 9.50 -5.46
C ASN A 43 6.01 9.06 -6.36
N LEU A 44 5.46 7.86 -6.19
CA LEU A 44 4.30 7.39 -6.95
C LEU A 44 3.02 8.09 -6.48
N GLU A 45 2.07 8.26 -7.39
CA GLU A 45 0.75 8.75 -7.01
C GLU A 45 0.04 7.78 -6.06
N HIS A 46 -0.85 8.31 -5.23
CA HIS A 46 -1.63 7.51 -4.27
C HIS A 46 -2.41 6.38 -4.95
N ALA A 47 -2.97 6.64 -6.13
CA ALA A 47 -3.69 5.64 -6.90
C ALA A 47 -2.77 4.53 -7.42
N GLU A 48 -1.57 4.90 -7.86
CA GLU A 48 -0.58 3.95 -8.39
C GLU A 48 -0.04 3.04 -7.29
N ARG A 49 0.32 3.58 -6.12
CA ARG A 49 0.75 2.75 -4.98
C ARG A 49 -0.30 1.73 -4.60
N ARG A 50 -1.56 2.15 -4.48
CA ARG A 50 -2.66 1.23 -4.15
C ARG A 50 -2.86 0.14 -5.21
N ARG A 51 -2.65 0.46 -6.49
CA ARG A 51 -2.66 -0.54 -7.56
C ARG A 51 -1.56 -1.58 -7.36
N TRP A 52 -0.33 -1.15 -7.12
CA TRP A 52 0.80 -2.07 -6.90
C TRP A 52 0.58 -2.99 -5.69
N VAL A 53 0.08 -2.44 -4.59
CA VAL A 53 -0.30 -3.21 -3.40
C VAL A 53 -1.32 -4.31 -3.74
N GLY A 54 -2.32 -4.00 -4.58
CA GLY A 54 -3.29 -4.94 -5.09
C GLY A 54 -2.68 -6.06 -5.94
N GLU A 55 -1.82 -5.69 -6.89
CA GLU A 55 -1.13 -6.65 -7.78
C GLU A 55 -0.25 -7.63 -7.00
N ILE A 56 0.56 -7.11 -6.06
CA ILE A 56 1.40 -7.95 -5.18
C ILE A 56 0.53 -8.92 -4.38
N SER A 57 -0.59 -8.44 -3.84
CA SER A 57 -1.53 -9.27 -3.08
C SER A 57 -2.17 -10.37 -3.94
N ALA A 58 -2.44 -10.09 -5.22
CA ALA A 58 -2.97 -11.06 -6.16
C ALA A 58 -1.92 -12.13 -6.52
N ILE A 59 -0.67 -11.72 -6.77
CA ILE A 59 0.46 -12.62 -7.04
C ILE A 59 0.68 -13.56 -5.84
N ASN A 60 0.78 -12.99 -4.63
CA ASN A 60 0.97 -13.77 -3.41
C ASN A 60 -0.17 -14.77 -3.16
N GLN A 61 -1.41 -14.42 -3.51
CA GLN A 61 -2.55 -15.33 -3.40
C GLN A 61 -2.47 -16.49 -4.38
N ARG A 62 -1.99 -16.25 -5.61
CA ARG A 62 -1.78 -17.32 -6.60
C ARG A 62 -0.64 -18.24 -6.19
N MET A 63 0.47 -17.68 -5.69
CA MET A 63 1.66 -18.46 -5.31
C MET A 63 1.46 -19.31 -4.04
N ASN A 64 0.67 -18.84 -3.08
CA ASN A 64 0.40 -19.58 -1.83
C ASN A 64 -0.89 -20.43 -1.89
N GLY A 65 -1.53 -20.51 -3.06
CA GLY A 65 -2.81 -21.18 -3.27
C GLY A 65 -2.71 -22.58 -3.88
N ASP A 66 -1.49 -23.09 -4.11
CA ASP A 66 -1.17 -24.49 -4.44
C ASP A 66 -0.57 -25.20 -3.23
#